data_AF-F6SSF5-F1
#
_entry.id   AF-F6SSF5-F1
#
_cell.length_a   1.000
_cell.length_b   1.000
_cell.length_c   1.000
_cell.angle_alpha   90.00
_cell.angle_beta   90.00
_cell.angle_gamma   90.00
#
_symmetry.space_group_name_H-M   'P 1'
#
loop_
_entity.id
_entity.type
_entity.pdbx_description
1 polymer ?
#
loop_
_entity_poly.entity_id
_entity_poly.type
_entity_poly.pdbx_seq_one_letter_code
_entity_poly.pdbx_strand_id
1 'polypeptide(L)'
;MFLTFSRKNMSQKLSLLLIIFGFIWGLLLLHYTVQHPRRPSSVELREQILDLSKRYVKALAEENKSLMDGENGASLAGYESRDTAVAMERLSISPGAAAAVDEYLEYRRVVGEDDGGILFTPEEYEEYKTKVLPMRLRNRLYVSWRSPTGMDCKLVGPETLCFCTHRYKQHKTDFEVIPPERPISLPCKVSQCPCSAFYYVPLNGTQPIRCRCKHFADQHSADPERACRACTKCPGFHSYFTCGCGHPTYTHETIVETKEERLALGKPVGQDVPYAAMGGLTGFSSLVEGYMRLDDSGIGAPSLEALGSPVIAMDHPFLRAHQGPSSSLQGTSNQDSSLRRPDEDDMAYFERRYQERLKMEKAAKKKTAGALPSKMKQKDEKK
;
A
#
# COMPACT_ATOMS: atom_id res chain seq x y z
N MET A 1 -8.45 77.32 0.33
CA MET A 1 -8.35 77.04 -1.12
C MET A 1 -9.10 75.73 -1.39
N PHE A 2 -10.44 75.77 -1.29
CA PHE A 2 -11.30 74.60 -1.42
C PHE A 2 -12.06 74.65 -2.75
N LEU A 3 -11.88 73.59 -3.52
CA LEU A 3 -12.87 72.94 -4.38
C LEU A 3 -13.53 73.76 -5.49
N THR A 4 -12.84 73.86 -6.63
CA THR A 4 -13.48 74.04 -7.94
C THR A 4 -13.79 72.67 -8.55
N PHE A 5 -14.86 72.02 -8.07
CA PHE A 5 -15.35 70.78 -8.69
C PHE A 5 -16.10 71.12 -9.98
N SER A 6 -15.33 71.21 -11.07
CA SER A 6 -15.79 71.48 -12.42
C SER A 6 -16.82 70.45 -12.88
N ARG A 7 -17.88 70.97 -13.49
CA ARG A 7 -19.11 70.33 -13.95
C ARG A 7 -18.82 69.35 -15.11
N LYS A 8 -18.23 68.19 -14.82
CA LYS A 8 -18.01 67.12 -15.81
C LYS A 8 -19.29 66.32 -16.03
N ASN A 9 -19.65 66.12 -17.31
CA ASN A 9 -20.82 65.34 -17.74
C ASN A 9 -20.73 63.89 -17.20
N MET A 10 -21.88 63.26 -16.95
CA MET A 10 -21.98 61.90 -16.39
C MET A 10 -21.07 60.87 -17.09
N SER A 11 -20.92 60.99 -18.41
CA SER A 11 -20.01 60.16 -19.23
C SER A 11 -18.53 60.27 -18.81
N GLN A 12 -18.05 61.48 -18.51
CA GLN A 12 -16.66 61.70 -18.07
C GLN A 12 -16.41 61.16 -16.67
N LYS A 13 -17.42 61.18 -15.79
CA LYS A 13 -17.33 60.58 -14.45
C LYS A 13 -17.29 59.05 -14.52
N LEU A 14 -18.08 58.45 -15.42
CA LEU A 14 -18.09 57.01 -15.65
C LEU A 14 -16.76 56.52 -16.25
N SER A 15 -16.21 57.26 -17.21
CA SER A 15 -14.89 56.96 -17.80
C SER A 15 -13.77 56.99 -16.77
N LEU A 16 -13.77 57.99 -15.87
CA LEU A 16 -12.78 58.10 -14.80
C LEU A 16 -12.90 56.95 -13.79
N LEU A 17 -14.13 56.53 -13.45
CA LEU A 17 -14.38 55.38 -12.59
C LEU A 17 -13.87 54.06 -13.19
N LEU A 18 -14.08 53.84 -14.50
CA LEU A 18 -13.60 52.63 -15.18
C LEU A 18 -12.06 52.57 -15.24
N ILE A 19 -11.39 53.71 -15.45
CA ILE A 19 -9.93 53.77 -15.44
C ILE A 19 -9.39 53.45 -14.03
N ILE A 20 -9.98 54.02 -12.98
CA ILE A 20 -9.59 53.75 -11.60
C ILE A 20 -9.83 52.28 -11.25
N PHE A 21 -10.98 51.73 -11.62
CA PHE A 21 -11.30 50.33 -11.37
C PHE A 21 -10.34 49.40 -12.11
N GLY A 22 -10.03 49.68 -13.38
CA GLY A 22 -9.03 48.94 -14.15
C GLY A 22 -7.62 49.02 -13.56
N PHE A 23 -7.24 50.17 -13.01
CA PHE A 23 -5.95 50.33 -12.34
C PHE A 23 -5.88 49.55 -11.02
N ILE A 24 -6.95 49.56 -10.22
CA ILE A 24 -7.07 48.75 -8.99
C ILE A 24 -7.03 47.26 -9.34
N TRP A 25 -7.74 46.82 -10.38
CA TRP A 25 -7.74 45.44 -10.84
C TRP A 25 -6.39 45.01 -11.39
N GLY A 26 -5.70 45.89 -12.13
CA GLY A 26 -4.35 45.67 -12.63
C GLY A 26 -3.33 45.55 -11.50
N LEU A 27 -3.41 46.39 -10.47
CA LEU A 27 -2.58 46.28 -9.27
C LEU A 27 -2.90 45.02 -8.47
N LEU A 28 -4.16 44.60 -8.40
CA LEU A 28 -4.57 43.35 -7.75
C LEU A 28 -4.02 42.13 -8.50
N LEU A 29 -4.04 42.13 -9.84
CA LEU A 29 -3.44 41.08 -10.68
C LEU A 29 -1.91 41.07 -10.58
N LEU A 30 -1.28 42.24 -10.55
CA LEU A 30 0.18 42.35 -10.36
C LEU A 30 0.58 41.84 -8.98
N HIS A 31 -0.17 42.21 -7.94
CA HIS A 31 0.03 41.73 -6.59
C HIS A 31 -0.21 40.22 -6.50
N TYR A 32 -1.23 39.70 -7.18
CA TYR A 32 -1.52 38.26 -7.25
C TYR A 32 -0.40 37.48 -7.95
N THR A 33 0.16 38.02 -9.04
CA THR A 33 1.26 37.39 -9.77
C THR A 33 2.61 37.50 -9.08
N VAL A 34 2.82 38.52 -8.24
CA VAL A 34 4.06 38.71 -7.45
C VAL A 34 4.00 38.00 -6.09
N GLN A 35 2.83 37.88 -5.46
CA GLN A 35 2.65 37.18 -4.18
C GLN A 35 2.50 35.66 -4.30
N HIS A 36 2.20 35.13 -5.49
CA HIS A 36 2.38 33.71 -5.73
C HIS A 36 3.83 33.45 -6.13
N PRO A 37 4.71 32.98 -5.21
CA PRO A 37 6.03 32.55 -5.60
C PRO A 37 5.89 31.47 -6.68
N ARG A 38 6.73 31.55 -7.73
CA ARG A 38 6.92 30.43 -8.67
C ARG A 38 7.03 29.15 -7.84
N ARG A 39 6.24 28.14 -8.22
CA ARG A 39 6.30 26.82 -7.58
C ARG A 39 7.78 26.40 -7.54
N PRO A 40 8.30 25.98 -6.37
CA PRO A 40 9.67 25.47 -6.31
C PRO A 40 9.79 24.33 -7.33
N SER A 41 10.85 24.36 -8.11
CA SER A 41 11.08 23.32 -9.11
C SER A 41 11.28 21.97 -8.39
N SER A 42 10.90 20.86 -9.03
CA SER A 42 11.06 19.51 -8.46
C SER A 42 12.47 19.23 -7.94
N VAL A 43 13.48 19.89 -8.53
CA VAL A 43 14.89 19.87 -8.12
C VAL A 43 15.10 20.49 -6.73
N GLU A 44 14.58 21.69 -6.48
CA GLU A 44 14.71 22.38 -5.19
C GLU A 44 14.05 21.59 -4.05
N LEU A 45 12.93 20.92 -4.32
CA LEU A 45 12.27 20.07 -3.32
C LEU A 45 13.02 18.79 -3.04
N ARG A 46 13.61 18.16 -4.07
CA ARG A 46 14.45 16.98 -3.86
C ARG A 46 15.64 17.35 -2.98
N GLU A 47 16.27 18.50 -3.20
CA GLU A 47 17.33 18.99 -2.32
C GLU A 47 16.83 19.23 -0.89
N GLN A 48 15.67 19.87 -0.72
CA GLN A 48 15.07 20.08 0.61
C GLN A 48 14.75 18.76 1.33
N ILE A 49 14.17 17.77 0.64
CA ILE A 49 13.85 16.46 1.21
C ILE A 49 15.14 15.72 1.57
N LEU A 50 16.15 15.74 0.70
CA LEU A 50 17.44 15.11 0.96
C LEU A 50 18.13 15.76 2.15
N ASP A 51 18.10 17.09 2.25
CA ASP A 51 18.69 17.83 3.36
C ASP A 51 17.96 17.56 4.68
N LEU A 52 16.62 17.56 4.68
CA LEU A 52 15.81 17.18 5.85
C LEU A 52 16.08 15.73 6.27
N SER A 53 16.19 14.80 5.31
CA SER A 53 16.50 13.39 5.61
C SER A 53 17.90 13.23 6.22
N LYS A 54 18.90 13.97 5.73
CA LYS A 54 20.26 13.99 6.29
C LYS A 54 20.26 14.56 7.70
N ARG A 55 19.54 15.65 7.93
CA ARG A 55 19.39 16.25 9.26
C ARG A 55 18.74 15.27 10.25
N TYR A 56 17.68 14.59 9.83
CA TYR A 56 16.99 13.59 10.65
C TYR A 56 17.89 12.39 11.00
N VAL A 57 18.56 11.80 10.01
CA VAL A 57 19.48 10.67 10.24
C VAL A 57 20.65 11.08 11.13
N LYS A 58 21.18 12.30 10.96
CA LYS A 58 22.23 12.84 11.81
C LYS A 58 21.76 13.00 13.26
N ALA A 59 20.56 13.53 13.48
CA ALA A 59 19.98 13.65 14.81
C ALA A 59 19.81 12.28 15.49
N LEU A 60 19.29 11.28 14.76
CA LEU A 60 19.18 9.90 15.26
C LEU A 60 20.54 9.25 15.56
N ALA A 61 21.57 9.53 14.76
CA ALA A 61 22.91 9.01 14.99
C ALA A 61 23.58 9.64 16.22
N GLU A 62 23.38 10.94 16.44
CA GLU A 62 23.85 11.65 17.64
C GLU A 62 23.12 11.15 18.90
N GLU A 63 21.82 10.89 18.83
CA GLU A 63 21.04 10.28 19.92
C GLU A 63 21.58 8.87 20.26
N ASN A 64 21.77 8.01 19.27
CA ASN A 64 22.35 6.69 19.47
C ASN A 64 23.76 6.73 20.04
N LYS A 65 24.58 7.72 19.65
CA LYS A 65 25.92 7.92 20.21
C LYS A 65 25.86 8.39 21.67
N SER A 66 24.95 9.31 21.99
CA SER A 66 24.74 9.79 23.38
C SER A 66 24.25 8.69 24.32
N LEU A 67 23.49 7.71 23.81
CA LEU A 67 23.08 6.52 24.55
C LEU A 67 24.24 5.55 24.82
N MET A 68 25.26 5.51 23.94
CA MET A 68 26.43 4.65 24.08
C MET A 68 27.53 5.26 24.96
N ASP A 69 27.63 6.60 24.99
CA ASP A 69 28.62 7.34 25.79
C ASP A 69 28.16 7.55 27.25
N GLY A 70 26.92 7.17 27.60
CA GLY A 70 26.41 7.17 28.97
C GLY A 70 26.94 5.98 29.76
N GLU A 71 27.84 6.23 30.71
CA GLU A 71 28.24 5.26 31.75
C GLU A 71 27.01 4.70 32.46
N ASN A 72 26.59 3.49 32.09
CA ASN A 72 26.28 2.36 32.97
C ASN A 72 25.56 1.27 32.16
N GLY A 73 26.23 0.13 32.00
CA GLY A 73 25.57 -1.11 31.62
C GLY A 73 24.54 -1.49 32.69
N ALA A 74 23.26 -1.34 32.40
CA ALA A 74 22.18 -1.84 33.24
C ALA A 74 21.15 -2.60 32.38
N SER A 75 21.15 -3.91 32.62
CA SER A 75 20.16 -4.94 32.33
C SER A 75 18.81 -4.51 31.73
N LEU A 76 18.48 -5.17 30.63
CA LEU A 76 17.23 -5.16 29.88
C LEU A 76 16.08 -5.81 30.68
N ALA A 77 15.50 -5.11 31.66
CA ALA A 77 14.24 -5.53 32.30
C ALA A 77 13.50 -4.34 32.94
N GLY A 78 12.34 -3.96 32.36
CA GLY A 78 11.40 -3.02 32.97
C GLY A 78 11.06 -1.83 32.08
N TYR A 79 10.19 -2.05 31.08
CA TYR A 79 9.56 -0.96 30.33
C TYR A 79 8.37 -0.44 31.13
N GLU A 80 8.62 0.45 32.09
CA GLU A 80 7.59 1.35 32.64
C GLU A 80 7.72 2.69 31.93
N SER A 81 6.60 3.14 31.36
CA SER A 81 6.43 4.41 30.65
C SER A 81 7.01 5.58 31.44
N ARG A 82 8.19 6.04 31.03
CA ARG A 82 8.62 7.42 31.27
C ARG A 82 8.18 8.24 30.09
N ASP A 83 7.17 9.07 30.32
CA ASP A 83 6.80 10.19 29.47
C ASP A 83 7.96 11.19 29.40
N THR A 84 9.03 10.87 28.67
CA THR A 84 9.91 11.88 28.12
C THR A 84 9.20 12.45 26.91
N ALA A 85 8.51 13.57 27.11
CA ALA A 85 8.05 14.42 26.03
C ALA A 85 9.28 14.94 25.26
N VAL A 86 9.78 14.12 24.33
CA VAL A 86 10.79 14.52 23.36
C VAL A 86 10.13 15.57 22.48
N ALA A 87 10.66 16.79 22.53
CA ALA A 87 10.39 17.79 21.50
C ALA A 87 11.02 17.28 20.20
N MET A 88 10.33 16.34 19.53
CA MET A 88 10.55 16.12 18.11
C MET A 88 10.23 17.45 17.45
N GLU A 89 11.26 18.17 17.00
CA GLU A 89 11.06 19.32 16.14
C GLU A 89 10.17 18.84 15.00
N ARG A 90 8.94 19.36 14.98
CA ARG A 90 7.92 18.90 14.04
C ARG A 90 8.42 19.36 12.68
N LEU A 91 9.03 18.43 11.93
CA LEU A 91 9.49 18.66 10.56
C LEU A 91 8.26 19.05 9.74
N SER A 92 8.03 20.35 9.67
CA SER A 92 6.89 20.94 9.00
C SER A 92 7.37 21.33 7.61
N ILE A 93 6.79 20.66 6.63
CA ILE A 93 6.96 21.01 5.24
C ILE A 93 6.20 22.33 5.03
N SER A 94 6.80 23.29 4.31
CA SER A 94 6.18 24.60 4.09
C SER A 94 4.81 24.45 3.41
N PRO A 95 3.88 25.41 3.58
CA PRO A 95 2.50 25.31 3.06
C PRO A 95 2.35 25.13 1.54
N GLY A 96 3.43 25.27 0.75
CA GLY A 96 3.46 24.97 -0.70
C GLY A 96 4.23 23.71 -1.08
N ALA A 97 4.96 23.10 -0.15
CA ALA A 97 5.82 21.96 -0.46
C ALA A 97 5.06 20.62 -0.46
N ALA A 98 3.85 20.53 0.10
CA ALA A 98 2.99 19.35 -0.06
C ALA A 98 2.62 19.10 -1.53
N ALA A 99 2.14 20.13 -2.23
CA ALA A 99 1.77 20.02 -3.65
C ALA A 99 2.95 19.60 -4.53
N ALA A 100 4.14 20.05 -4.17
CA ALA A 100 5.33 19.79 -4.95
C ALA A 100 6.00 18.44 -4.60
N VAL A 101 5.77 17.92 -3.39
CA VAL A 101 5.99 16.51 -3.05
C VAL A 101 5.06 15.62 -3.88
N ASP A 102 3.78 15.97 -4.00
CA ASP A 102 2.83 15.21 -4.83
C ASP A 102 3.23 15.20 -6.31
N GLU A 103 3.67 16.35 -6.83
CA GLU A 103 4.20 16.48 -8.20
C GLU A 103 5.45 15.61 -8.41
N TYR A 104 6.37 15.59 -7.45
CA TYR A 104 7.54 14.71 -7.49
C TYR A 104 7.18 13.23 -7.43
N LEU A 105 6.20 12.85 -6.61
CA LEU A 105 5.70 11.47 -6.54
C LEU A 105 5.03 11.05 -7.85
N GLU A 106 4.27 11.95 -8.47
CA GLU A 106 3.69 11.72 -9.80
C GLU A 106 4.78 11.57 -10.86
N TYR A 107 5.76 12.47 -10.90
CA TYR A 107 6.94 12.35 -11.74
C TYR A 107 7.61 10.98 -11.57
N ARG A 108 7.87 10.55 -10.33
CA ARG A 108 8.50 9.26 -10.07
C ARG A 108 7.65 8.07 -10.49
N ARG A 109 6.31 8.17 -10.44
CA ARG A 109 5.40 7.12 -10.92
C ARG A 109 5.36 7.06 -12.45
N VAL A 110 5.44 8.20 -13.13
CA VAL A 110 5.42 8.28 -14.60
C VAL A 110 6.79 7.94 -15.18
N VAL A 111 7.87 8.51 -14.67
CA VAL A 111 9.23 8.28 -15.20
C VAL A 111 9.85 6.98 -14.66
N GLY A 112 9.46 6.56 -13.46
CA GLY A 112 10.01 5.36 -12.84
C GLY A 112 11.48 5.56 -12.46
N GLU A 113 12.38 4.97 -13.25
CA GLU A 113 13.84 5.08 -13.12
C GLU A 113 14.53 5.33 -14.48
N ASP A 114 13.77 5.78 -15.48
CA ASP A 114 14.29 6.07 -16.82
C ASP A 114 15.15 7.35 -16.88
N ASP A 115 15.15 8.13 -15.80
CA ASP A 115 15.90 9.38 -15.67
C ASP A 115 17.40 9.16 -15.35
N GLY A 116 17.82 7.91 -15.16
CA GLY A 116 19.21 7.57 -14.88
C GLY A 116 19.74 8.20 -13.59
N GLY A 117 18.85 8.66 -12.70
CA GLY A 117 19.19 9.34 -11.45
C GLY A 117 19.25 10.87 -11.52
N ILE A 118 19.16 11.46 -12.72
CA ILE A 118 19.16 12.92 -12.95
C ILE A 118 17.74 13.35 -13.32
N LEU A 119 17.16 14.30 -12.58
CA LEU A 119 15.79 14.74 -12.86
C LEU A 119 15.71 15.44 -14.22
N PHE A 120 14.66 15.12 -14.97
CA PHE A 120 14.33 15.86 -16.18
C PHE A 120 13.97 17.30 -15.86
N THR A 121 14.32 18.18 -16.79
CA THR A 121 13.76 19.52 -16.84
C THR A 121 12.25 19.46 -17.13
N PRO A 122 11.48 20.51 -16.80
CA PRO A 122 10.05 20.54 -17.09
C PRO A 122 9.72 20.29 -18.57
N GLU A 123 10.53 20.84 -19.49
CA GLU A 123 10.37 20.68 -20.94
C GLU A 123 10.61 19.22 -21.37
N GLU A 124 11.73 18.63 -20.94
CA GLU A 124 12.05 17.22 -21.20
C GLU A 124 10.98 16.27 -20.64
N TYR A 125 10.40 16.59 -19.48
CA TYR A 125 9.32 15.80 -18.88
C TYR A 125 8.02 15.86 -19.71
N GLU A 126 7.67 17.01 -20.29
CA GLU A 126 6.50 17.14 -21.17
C GLU A 126 6.68 16.39 -22.49
N GLU A 127 7.88 16.45 -23.08
CA GLU A 127 8.23 15.67 -24.25
C GLU A 127 8.17 14.16 -23.96
N TYR A 128 8.73 13.74 -22.81
CA TYR A 128 8.68 12.36 -22.35
C TYR A 128 7.23 11.88 -22.19
N LYS A 129 6.36 12.67 -21.54
CA LYS A 129 4.92 12.35 -21.42
C LYS A 129 4.26 12.19 -22.78
N THR A 130 4.51 13.12 -23.70
CA THR A 130 3.90 13.10 -25.04
C THR A 130 4.28 11.82 -25.80
N LYS A 131 5.52 11.36 -25.65
CA LYS A 131 6.00 10.12 -26.29
C LYS A 131 5.49 8.86 -25.61
N VAL A 132 5.57 8.80 -24.28
CA VAL A 132 5.44 7.55 -23.52
C VAL A 132 4.00 7.23 -23.14
N LEU A 133 3.18 8.24 -22.86
CA LEU A 133 1.79 8.03 -22.43
C LEU A 133 0.95 7.28 -23.48
N PRO A 134 0.92 7.69 -24.77
CA PRO A 134 0.12 6.98 -25.77
C PRO A 134 0.58 5.53 -25.97
N MET A 135 1.91 5.32 -25.93
CA MET A 135 2.52 4.00 -26.04
C MET A 135 2.10 3.10 -24.87
N ARG A 136 2.19 3.58 -23.62
CA ARG A 136 1.80 2.80 -22.44
C ARG A 136 0.31 2.51 -22.39
N LEU A 137 -0.54 3.46 -22.79
CA LEU A 137 -1.99 3.23 -22.82
C LEU A 137 -2.38 2.14 -23.81
N ARG A 138 -1.68 2.05 -24.95
CA ARG A 138 -1.94 1.05 -25.99
C ARG A 138 -1.27 -0.30 -25.70
N ASN A 139 0.01 -0.28 -25.35
CA ASN A 139 0.86 -1.46 -25.27
C ASN A 139 1.19 -1.87 -23.83
N ARG A 140 0.31 -1.55 -22.88
CA ARG A 140 0.46 -1.99 -21.49
C ARG A 140 0.54 -3.51 -21.40
N LEU A 141 1.58 -4.00 -20.73
CA LEU A 141 1.75 -5.41 -20.42
C LEU A 141 1.19 -5.75 -19.03
N TYR A 142 0.46 -6.85 -18.96
CA TYR A 142 -0.09 -7.42 -17.74
C TYR A 142 0.75 -8.61 -17.34
N VAL A 143 1.41 -8.51 -16.18
CA VAL A 143 2.31 -9.55 -15.68
C VAL A 143 1.75 -10.17 -14.42
N SER A 144 1.57 -11.48 -14.47
CA SER A 144 0.99 -12.26 -13.38
C SER A 144 1.78 -13.55 -13.15
N TRP A 145 1.88 -13.96 -11.90
CA TRP A 145 2.38 -15.28 -11.52
C TRP A 145 1.18 -16.20 -11.32
N ARG A 146 1.02 -17.15 -12.25
CA ARG A 146 -0.20 -17.92 -12.46
C ARG A 146 -0.05 -19.36 -12.00
N SER A 147 -1.06 -19.89 -11.32
CA SER A 147 -1.16 -21.29 -10.95
C SER A 147 -1.52 -22.17 -12.16
N PRO A 148 -1.29 -23.49 -12.09
CA PRO A 148 -1.78 -24.41 -13.12
C PRO A 148 -3.30 -24.41 -13.28
N THR A 149 -4.06 -23.93 -12.30
CA THR A 149 -5.53 -23.78 -12.35
C THR A 149 -5.98 -22.51 -13.07
N GLY A 150 -5.06 -21.66 -13.53
CA GLY A 150 -5.38 -20.42 -14.23
C GLY A 150 -5.50 -19.17 -13.35
N MET A 151 -5.46 -19.33 -12.02
CA MET A 151 -5.52 -18.24 -11.04
C MET A 151 -4.23 -17.43 -11.03
N ASP A 152 -4.33 -16.10 -11.07
CA ASP A 152 -3.19 -15.21 -10.88
C ASP A 152 -2.90 -15.05 -9.38
N CYS A 153 -2.09 -15.98 -8.83
CA CYS A 153 -1.69 -16.01 -7.43
C CYS A 153 -0.99 -14.72 -6.97
N LYS A 154 -0.21 -14.09 -7.86
CA LYS A 154 0.40 -12.77 -7.61
C LYS A 154 0.32 -11.91 -8.86
N LEU A 155 -0.16 -10.68 -8.72
CA LEU A 155 -0.05 -9.66 -9.76
C LEU A 155 1.24 -8.86 -9.53
N VAL A 156 2.05 -8.75 -10.58
CA VAL A 156 3.36 -8.09 -10.54
C VAL A 156 3.14 -6.58 -10.68
N GLY A 157 3.75 -5.82 -9.79
CA GLY A 157 3.75 -4.36 -9.81
C GLY A 157 5.16 -3.77 -9.94
N PRO A 158 5.28 -2.44 -10.00
CA PRO A 158 6.55 -1.75 -10.30
C PRO A 158 7.66 -2.06 -9.28
N GLU A 159 7.28 -2.25 -8.02
CA GLU A 159 8.21 -2.50 -6.92
C GLU A 159 8.48 -4.00 -6.66
N THR A 160 7.79 -4.90 -7.39
CA THR A 160 7.97 -6.35 -7.24
C THR A 160 9.36 -6.78 -7.71
N LEU A 161 10.02 -7.62 -6.92
CA LEU A 161 11.37 -8.11 -7.20
C LEU A 161 11.33 -9.24 -8.24
N CYS A 162 12.29 -9.17 -9.16
CA CYS A 162 12.66 -10.25 -10.06
C CYS A 162 13.65 -11.19 -9.37
N PHE A 163 13.85 -12.36 -9.95
CA PHE A 163 14.91 -13.31 -9.61
C PHE A 163 16.30 -12.66 -9.53
N CYS A 164 16.59 -11.73 -10.44
CA CYS A 164 17.85 -10.99 -10.47
C CYS A 164 17.97 -9.91 -9.38
N THR A 165 17.06 -9.89 -8.40
CA THR A 165 16.91 -8.92 -7.30
C THR A 165 16.60 -7.48 -7.70
N HIS A 166 16.49 -7.19 -8.99
CA HIS A 166 16.00 -5.90 -9.50
C HIS A 166 14.48 -5.85 -9.58
N ARG A 167 13.93 -4.64 -9.54
CA ARG A 167 12.49 -4.39 -9.54
C ARG A 167 11.90 -4.50 -10.94
N TYR A 168 10.61 -4.75 -11.04
CA TYR A 168 9.92 -4.84 -12.32
C TYR A 168 10.06 -3.55 -13.17
N LYS A 169 10.02 -2.36 -12.54
CA LYS A 169 10.28 -1.07 -13.22
C LYS A 169 11.68 -0.93 -13.83
N GLN A 170 12.64 -1.72 -13.36
CA GLN A 170 14.01 -1.78 -13.87
C GLN A 170 14.15 -2.75 -15.05
N HIS A 171 13.08 -3.39 -15.50
CA HIS A 171 13.05 -4.23 -16.69
C HIS A 171 12.43 -3.46 -17.87
N LYS A 172 12.65 -3.95 -19.09
CA LYS A 172 12.04 -3.38 -20.29
C LYS A 172 10.56 -3.76 -20.33
N THR A 173 9.71 -2.86 -19.82
CA THR A 173 8.24 -3.03 -19.82
C THR A 173 7.55 -2.31 -20.96
N ASP A 174 8.21 -1.30 -21.52
CA ASP A 174 7.65 -0.40 -22.51
C ASP A 174 8.13 -0.81 -23.92
N PHE A 175 7.16 -1.03 -24.81
CA PHE A 175 7.40 -1.43 -26.20
C PHE A 175 6.59 -0.56 -27.14
N GLU A 176 7.21 -0.02 -28.19
CA GLU A 176 6.51 0.70 -29.26
C GLU A 176 5.68 -0.26 -30.12
N VAL A 177 6.23 -1.44 -30.40
CA VAL A 177 5.56 -2.55 -31.06
C VAL A 177 5.80 -3.80 -30.21
N ILE A 178 4.72 -4.49 -29.86
CA ILE A 178 4.78 -5.70 -29.04
C ILE A 178 5.36 -6.84 -29.88
N PRO A 179 6.40 -7.54 -29.40
CA PRO A 179 6.95 -8.70 -30.10
C PRO A 179 5.87 -9.79 -30.30
N PRO A 180 5.79 -10.42 -31.49
CA PRO A 180 4.83 -11.49 -31.74
C PRO A 180 5.23 -12.81 -31.06
N GLU A 181 6.52 -13.00 -30.78
CA GLU A 181 7.04 -14.19 -30.14
C GLU A 181 6.63 -14.26 -28.66
N ARG A 182 6.14 -15.43 -28.24
CA ARG A 182 5.73 -15.72 -26.86
C ARG A 182 6.68 -16.71 -26.21
N PRO A 183 7.04 -16.55 -24.93
CA PRO A 183 6.67 -15.45 -24.01
C PRO A 183 7.40 -14.12 -24.32
N ILE A 184 6.75 -12.98 -24.01
CA ILE A 184 7.36 -11.65 -24.21
C ILE A 184 8.53 -11.50 -23.25
N SER A 185 9.73 -11.35 -23.82
CA SER A 185 10.97 -11.18 -23.06
C SER A 185 11.07 -9.77 -22.45
N LEU A 186 11.27 -9.71 -21.14
CA LEU A 186 11.40 -8.48 -20.36
C LEU A 186 12.81 -8.39 -19.76
N PRO A 187 13.85 -8.02 -20.54
CA PRO A 187 15.23 -7.97 -20.05
C PRO A 187 15.44 -6.86 -19.01
N CYS A 188 16.38 -7.07 -18.11
CA CYS A 188 16.75 -6.06 -17.11
C CYS A 188 17.57 -4.92 -17.74
N LYS A 189 17.26 -3.67 -17.38
CA LYS A 189 17.97 -2.46 -17.84
C LYS A 189 19.16 -2.08 -16.97
N VAL A 190 19.31 -2.70 -15.79
CA VAL A 190 20.44 -2.42 -14.89
C VAL A 190 21.74 -2.88 -15.54
N SER A 191 22.76 -2.03 -15.48
CA SER A 191 24.05 -2.29 -16.10
C SER A 191 24.63 -3.62 -15.62
N GLN A 192 25.16 -4.41 -16.57
CA GLN A 192 25.82 -5.70 -16.31
C GLN A 192 24.92 -6.79 -15.69
N CYS A 193 23.59 -6.62 -15.66
CA CYS A 193 22.68 -7.67 -15.25
C CYS A 193 22.45 -8.66 -16.41
N PRO A 194 22.69 -9.98 -16.23
CA PRO A 194 22.50 -10.96 -17.31
C PRO A 194 21.04 -11.44 -17.45
N CYS A 195 20.11 -10.84 -16.70
CA CYS A 195 18.70 -11.21 -16.69
C CYS A 195 18.02 -10.91 -18.03
N SER A 196 17.62 -11.97 -18.74
CA SER A 196 16.94 -11.85 -20.04
C SER A 196 15.44 -11.67 -19.95
N ALA A 197 14.79 -12.14 -18.89
CA ALA A 197 13.34 -12.05 -18.70
C ALA A 197 12.97 -11.90 -17.23
N PHE A 198 11.90 -11.16 -16.95
CA PHE A 198 11.37 -11.01 -15.61
C PHE A 198 10.82 -12.35 -15.10
N TYR A 199 11.29 -12.79 -13.94
CA TYR A 199 10.87 -14.01 -13.28
C TYR A 199 10.56 -13.74 -11.81
N TYR A 200 9.33 -14.02 -11.39
CA TYR A 200 8.91 -13.79 -10.00
C TYR A 200 9.23 -15.00 -9.12
N VAL A 201 9.80 -14.73 -7.94
CA VAL A 201 9.99 -15.73 -6.87
C VAL A 201 9.16 -15.30 -5.66
N PRO A 202 8.21 -16.13 -5.20
CA PRO A 202 7.43 -15.81 -4.02
C PRO A 202 8.26 -15.86 -2.74
N LEU A 203 7.81 -15.11 -1.75
CA LEU A 203 8.36 -15.09 -0.39
C LEU A 203 7.37 -15.78 0.55
N ASN A 204 7.89 -16.39 1.62
CA ASN A 204 7.07 -16.85 2.73
C ASN A 204 6.95 -15.72 3.76
N GLY A 205 5.99 -14.82 3.55
CA GLY A 205 5.94 -13.55 4.28
C GLY A 205 7.16 -12.69 3.94
N THR A 206 8.04 -12.48 4.92
CA THR A 206 9.32 -11.76 4.73
C THR A 206 10.50 -12.68 4.42
N GLN A 207 10.31 -14.00 4.51
CA GLN A 207 11.41 -14.96 4.41
C GLN A 207 11.58 -15.46 2.96
N PRO A 208 12.81 -15.47 2.42
CA PRO A 208 13.07 -16.06 1.12
C PRO A 208 12.88 -17.57 1.15
N ILE A 209 12.30 -18.12 0.09
CA ILE A 209 12.11 -19.56 -0.06
C ILE A 209 13.39 -20.23 -0.56
N ARG A 210 13.55 -21.51 -0.23
CA ARG A 210 14.73 -22.30 -0.62
C ARG A 210 14.45 -23.12 -1.87
N CYS A 211 15.49 -23.27 -2.69
CA CYS A 211 15.53 -24.26 -3.76
C CYS A 211 15.63 -25.69 -3.18
N ARG A 212 15.42 -26.71 -4.02
CA ARG A 212 15.66 -28.13 -3.72
C ARG A 212 17.09 -28.40 -3.25
N CYS A 213 18.05 -27.60 -3.70
CA CYS A 213 19.44 -27.66 -3.25
C CYS A 213 19.70 -26.97 -1.89
N LYS A 214 18.65 -26.49 -1.20
CA LYS A 214 18.65 -25.78 0.09
C LYS A 214 19.23 -24.35 0.08
N HIS A 215 19.77 -23.92 -1.05
CA HIS A 215 20.22 -22.56 -1.29
C HIS A 215 19.06 -21.62 -1.64
N PHE A 216 19.26 -20.33 -1.40
CA PHE A 216 18.30 -19.27 -1.69
C PHE A 216 18.38 -18.81 -3.16
N ALA A 217 17.41 -18.02 -3.62
CA ALA A 217 17.33 -17.57 -5.01
C ALA A 217 18.51 -16.67 -5.44
N ASP A 218 19.01 -15.83 -4.53
CA ASP A 218 20.20 -14.98 -4.70
C ASP A 218 21.50 -15.77 -4.93
N GLN A 219 21.56 -17.02 -4.47
CA GLN A 219 22.69 -17.94 -4.67
C GLN A 219 22.64 -18.67 -6.03
N HIS A 220 21.71 -18.31 -6.91
CA HIS A 220 21.59 -18.83 -8.26
C HIS A 220 21.87 -17.74 -9.28
N SER A 221 22.25 -18.12 -10.51
CA SER A 221 22.48 -17.15 -11.56
C SER A 221 21.18 -16.54 -12.09
N ALA A 222 21.21 -15.28 -12.53
CA ALA A 222 20.07 -14.64 -13.17
C ALA A 222 19.89 -15.03 -14.65
N ASP A 223 20.75 -15.91 -15.16
CA ASP A 223 20.67 -16.49 -16.50
C ASP A 223 19.39 -17.34 -16.65
N PRO A 224 18.92 -17.62 -17.88
CA PRO A 224 17.73 -18.43 -18.13
C PRO A 224 17.73 -19.78 -17.42
N GLU A 225 18.89 -20.42 -17.32
CA GLU A 225 19.08 -21.72 -16.66
C GLU A 225 18.91 -21.62 -15.14
N ARG A 226 19.19 -20.45 -14.54
CA ARG A 226 19.16 -20.21 -13.09
C ARG A 226 19.98 -21.21 -12.29
N ALA A 227 21.13 -21.62 -12.82
CA ALA A 227 22.01 -22.59 -12.17
C ALA A 227 22.51 -22.09 -10.80
N CYS A 228 22.64 -22.99 -9.84
CA CYS A 228 23.14 -22.63 -8.51
C CYS A 228 24.64 -22.34 -8.56
N ARG A 229 25.06 -21.23 -7.96
CA ARG A 229 26.48 -20.86 -7.85
C ARG A 229 27.17 -21.54 -6.65
N ALA A 230 26.39 -21.96 -5.66
CA ALA A 230 26.89 -22.59 -4.44
C ALA A 230 27.05 -24.12 -4.56
N CYS A 231 26.41 -24.78 -5.55
CA CYS A 231 26.53 -26.21 -5.75
C CYS A 231 26.48 -26.61 -7.22
N THR A 232 27.19 -27.67 -7.58
CA THR A 232 27.37 -28.11 -8.97
C THR A 232 26.23 -28.98 -9.50
N LYS A 233 25.36 -29.50 -8.63
CA LYS A 233 24.32 -30.48 -8.98
C LYS A 233 22.94 -29.87 -9.22
N CYS A 234 22.81 -28.55 -9.07
CA CYS A 234 21.52 -27.86 -9.17
C CYS A 234 21.47 -27.05 -10.49
N PRO A 235 20.80 -27.58 -11.53
CA PRO A 235 20.78 -26.96 -12.83
C PRO A 235 19.91 -25.69 -12.87
N GLY A 236 18.94 -25.55 -11.95
CA GLY A 236 18.01 -24.43 -11.94
C GLY A 236 17.29 -24.27 -10.60
N PHE A 237 16.84 -23.05 -10.31
CA PHE A 237 16.04 -22.78 -9.12
C PHE A 237 14.68 -23.49 -9.17
N HIS A 238 14.42 -24.34 -8.18
CA HIS A 238 13.21 -25.15 -8.08
C HIS A 238 12.81 -25.31 -6.62
N SER A 239 11.70 -24.70 -6.18
CA SER A 239 11.25 -24.75 -4.79
C SER A 239 9.97 -25.58 -4.62
N TYR A 240 9.92 -26.41 -3.57
CA TYR A 240 8.72 -27.15 -3.16
C TYR A 240 7.81 -26.35 -2.21
N PHE A 241 8.09 -25.05 -2.01
CA PHE A 241 7.20 -24.19 -1.24
C PHE A 241 5.79 -24.25 -1.84
N THR A 242 4.77 -24.35 -0.99
CA THR A 242 3.37 -24.39 -1.40
C THR A 242 2.81 -22.98 -1.37
N CYS A 243 2.28 -22.51 -2.50
CA CYS A 243 1.55 -21.25 -2.57
C CYS A 243 0.24 -21.33 -1.79
N GLY A 244 -0.31 -20.20 -1.35
CA GLY A 244 -1.63 -20.12 -0.71
C GLY A 244 -2.77 -20.72 -1.56
N CYS A 245 -2.60 -20.84 -2.89
CA CYS A 245 -3.54 -21.53 -3.77
C CYS A 245 -3.50 -23.08 -3.65
N GLY A 246 -2.59 -23.65 -2.86
CA GLY A 246 -2.44 -25.09 -2.66
C GLY A 246 -1.47 -25.79 -3.62
N HIS A 247 -0.99 -25.11 -4.67
CA HIS A 247 -0.02 -25.66 -5.62
C HIS A 247 1.42 -25.25 -5.28
N PRO A 248 2.42 -26.10 -5.60
CA PRO A 248 3.82 -25.77 -5.35
C PRO A 248 4.32 -24.67 -6.30
N THR A 249 5.33 -23.90 -5.86
CA THR A 249 5.81 -22.74 -6.61
C THR A 249 6.35 -23.06 -8.00
N TYR A 250 6.97 -24.22 -8.20
CA TYR A 250 7.56 -24.59 -9.49
C TYR A 250 6.53 -24.87 -10.60
N THR A 251 5.27 -25.15 -10.26
CA THR A 251 4.19 -25.30 -11.25
C THR A 251 3.57 -23.98 -11.67
N HIS A 252 4.01 -22.88 -11.06
CA HIS A 252 3.53 -21.56 -11.42
C HIS A 252 4.46 -20.94 -12.46
N GLU A 253 3.86 -20.16 -13.35
CA GLU A 253 4.56 -19.49 -14.43
C GLU A 253 4.37 -17.98 -14.35
N THR A 254 5.42 -17.22 -14.66
CA THR A 254 5.30 -15.78 -14.85
C THR A 254 4.83 -15.53 -16.28
N ILE A 255 3.59 -15.08 -16.42
CA ILE A 255 2.93 -14.86 -17.70
C ILE A 255 2.87 -13.37 -17.98
N VAL A 256 3.20 -13.01 -19.22
CA VAL A 256 3.16 -11.64 -19.75
C VAL A 256 2.12 -11.59 -20.86
N GLU A 257 1.07 -10.80 -20.66
CA GLU A 257 -0.10 -10.71 -21.53
C GLU A 257 -0.29 -9.28 -22.03
N THR A 258 -0.87 -9.14 -23.22
CA THR A 258 -1.39 -7.86 -23.69
C THR A 258 -2.79 -7.61 -23.12
N LYS A 259 -3.27 -6.37 -23.25
CA LYS A 259 -4.65 -6.00 -22.88
C LYS A 259 -5.69 -6.89 -23.57
N GLU A 260 -5.51 -7.15 -24.86
CA GLU A 260 -6.44 -7.93 -25.68
C GLU A 260 -6.49 -9.40 -25.23
N GLU A 261 -5.34 -10.01 -24.99
CA GLU A 261 -5.26 -11.40 -24.50
C GLU A 261 -5.90 -11.54 -23.13
N ARG A 262 -5.67 -10.57 -22.25
CA ARG A 262 -6.22 -10.59 -20.90
C ARG A 262 -7.75 -10.45 -20.91
N LEU A 263 -8.29 -9.61 -21.79
CA LEU A 263 -9.74 -9.51 -22.02
C LEU A 263 -10.31 -10.80 -22.62
N ALA A 264 -9.60 -11.43 -23.56
CA ALA A 264 -10.02 -12.71 -24.14
C ALA A 264 -10.11 -13.84 -23.09
N LEU A 265 -9.29 -13.77 -22.03
CA LEU A 265 -9.37 -14.67 -20.88
C LEU A 265 -10.41 -14.25 -19.83
N GLY A 266 -11.18 -13.17 -20.07
CA GLY A 266 -12.17 -12.65 -19.12
C GLY A 266 -11.56 -12.04 -17.86
N LYS A 267 -10.27 -11.70 -17.86
CA LYS A 267 -9.58 -11.19 -16.67
C LYS A 267 -9.67 -9.67 -16.54
N PRO A 268 -9.71 -9.11 -15.32
CA PRO A 268 -9.67 -7.68 -15.09
C PRO A 268 -8.43 -7.01 -15.70
N VAL A 269 -8.68 -5.86 -16.31
CA VAL A 269 -7.69 -5.00 -16.98
C VAL A 269 -7.55 -3.64 -16.27
N GLY A 270 -8.53 -3.27 -15.45
CA GLY A 270 -8.54 -2.03 -14.67
C GLY A 270 -8.65 -0.77 -15.52
N GLN A 271 -8.48 0.38 -14.87
CA GLN A 271 -8.39 1.66 -15.55
C GLN A 271 -7.00 1.82 -16.19
N ASP A 272 -6.96 2.44 -17.37
CA ASP A 272 -5.70 2.79 -18.02
C ASP A 272 -5.01 3.90 -17.24
N VAL A 273 -3.74 3.69 -16.91
CA VAL A 273 -2.94 4.58 -16.07
C VAL A 273 -1.61 4.94 -16.75
N PRO A 274 -1.11 6.18 -16.55
CA PRO A 274 0.10 6.68 -17.22
C PRO A 274 1.42 6.14 -16.62
N TYR A 275 1.35 5.37 -15.55
CA TYR A 275 2.50 5.00 -14.72
C TYR A 275 3.37 3.92 -15.34
N ALA A 276 4.68 4.00 -15.06
CA ALA A 276 5.66 3.03 -15.54
C ALA A 276 5.46 1.67 -14.86
N ALA A 277 5.59 0.59 -15.64
CA ALA A 277 5.69 -0.77 -15.13
C ALA A 277 4.58 -1.20 -14.15
N MET A 278 3.32 -0.82 -14.45
CA MET A 278 2.17 -1.22 -13.61
C MET A 278 1.93 -2.73 -13.59
N GLY A 279 2.39 -3.44 -14.62
CA GLY A 279 2.26 -4.89 -14.74
C GLY A 279 0.81 -5.32 -14.59
N GLY A 280 0.57 -6.32 -13.76
CA GLY A 280 -0.76 -6.90 -13.51
C GLY A 280 -1.65 -6.10 -12.57
N LEU A 281 -1.22 -4.96 -12.01
CA LEU A 281 -2.01 -4.22 -11.03
C LEU A 281 -3.19 -3.48 -11.69
N THR A 282 -4.42 -3.86 -11.38
CA THR A 282 -5.64 -3.28 -11.98
C THR A 282 -6.49 -2.48 -11.00
N GLY A 283 -6.25 -2.63 -9.70
CA GLY A 283 -6.93 -1.91 -8.63
C GLY A 283 -6.40 -2.30 -7.26
N PHE A 284 -7.11 -1.91 -6.20
CA PHE A 284 -6.70 -2.22 -4.82
C PHE A 284 -6.75 -3.72 -4.52
N SER A 285 -7.74 -4.45 -5.05
CA SER A 285 -7.85 -5.91 -4.88
C SER A 285 -6.62 -6.63 -5.41
N SER A 286 -5.96 -6.11 -6.44
CA SER A 286 -4.77 -6.70 -7.07
C SER A 286 -3.56 -6.82 -6.14
N LEU A 287 -3.56 -6.09 -5.01
CA LEU A 287 -2.48 -6.15 -4.02
C LEU A 287 -2.55 -7.42 -3.17
N VAL A 288 -3.73 -8.02 -3.06
CA VAL A 288 -3.99 -9.25 -2.30
C VAL A 288 -3.57 -10.47 -3.13
N GLU A 289 -3.19 -11.56 -2.47
CA GLU A 289 -2.90 -12.83 -3.12
C GLU A 289 -4.13 -13.42 -3.84
N GLY A 290 -3.89 -14.09 -4.96
CA GLY A 290 -4.95 -14.59 -5.86
C GLY A 290 -6.00 -15.44 -5.16
N TYR A 291 -5.59 -16.29 -4.21
CA TYR A 291 -6.52 -17.18 -3.49
C TYR A 291 -7.52 -16.43 -2.59
N MET A 292 -7.26 -15.16 -2.27
CA MET A 292 -8.15 -14.31 -1.48
C MET A 292 -8.97 -13.34 -2.34
N ARG A 293 -8.68 -13.22 -3.64
CA ARG A 293 -9.34 -12.28 -4.54
C ARG A 293 -10.56 -12.91 -5.18
N LEU A 294 -11.73 -12.28 -5.03
CA LEU A 294 -12.99 -12.77 -5.61
C LEU A 294 -13.20 -12.34 -7.07
N ASP A 295 -12.24 -11.63 -7.67
CA ASP A 295 -12.28 -11.31 -9.10
C ASP A 295 -11.86 -12.52 -9.96
N ASP A 296 -12.14 -12.45 -11.27
CA ASP A 296 -11.89 -13.54 -12.23
C ASP A 296 -10.40 -13.85 -12.44
N SER A 297 -9.48 -12.99 -11.97
CA SER A 297 -8.05 -13.33 -11.91
C SER A 297 -7.67 -14.06 -10.63
N GLY A 298 -8.54 -14.13 -9.63
CA GLY A 298 -8.29 -14.76 -8.33
C GLY A 298 -8.98 -16.11 -8.16
N ILE A 299 -9.56 -16.33 -6.98
CA ILE A 299 -10.41 -17.50 -6.67
C ILE A 299 -11.75 -17.45 -7.42
N GLY A 300 -12.14 -16.27 -7.90
CA GLY A 300 -13.44 -16.02 -8.49
C GLY A 300 -14.54 -15.91 -7.45
N ALA A 301 -15.69 -15.35 -7.85
CA ALA A 301 -16.85 -15.30 -6.98
C ALA A 301 -17.34 -16.73 -6.69
N PRO A 302 -17.78 -17.02 -5.45
CA PRO A 302 -18.44 -18.29 -5.15
C PRO A 302 -19.64 -18.49 -6.10
N SER A 303 -19.88 -19.74 -6.51
CA SER A 303 -21.03 -20.04 -7.37
C SER A 303 -22.34 -19.66 -6.70
N LEU A 304 -23.36 -19.29 -7.48
CA LEU A 304 -24.69 -18.99 -6.95
C LEU A 304 -25.29 -20.19 -6.20
N GLU A 305 -24.94 -21.41 -6.61
CA GLU A 305 -25.29 -22.65 -5.91
C GLU A 305 -24.65 -22.73 -4.51
N ALA A 306 -23.38 -22.32 -4.37
CA ALA A 306 -22.72 -22.27 -3.08
C ALA A 306 -23.34 -21.20 -2.18
N LEU A 307 -23.68 -20.03 -2.71
CA LEU A 307 -24.35 -18.96 -1.96
C LEU A 307 -25.79 -19.30 -1.57
N GLY A 308 -26.49 -20.06 -2.41
CA GLY A 308 -27.87 -20.50 -2.16
C GLY A 308 -27.98 -21.77 -1.33
N SER A 309 -26.86 -22.43 -1.01
CA SER A 309 -26.86 -23.65 -0.23
C SER A 309 -27.32 -23.38 1.22
N PRO A 310 -28.25 -24.17 1.78
CA PRO A 310 -28.69 -23.98 3.14
C PRO A 310 -27.53 -24.24 4.10
N VAL A 311 -27.29 -23.32 5.04
CA VAL A 311 -26.25 -23.52 6.07
C VAL A 311 -26.58 -24.78 6.85
N ILE A 312 -25.64 -25.74 6.85
CA ILE A 312 -25.75 -27.01 7.54
C ILE A 312 -25.07 -26.95 8.91
N ALA A 313 -25.37 -27.92 9.79
CA ALA A 313 -24.80 -27.98 11.13
C ALA A 313 -23.25 -28.09 11.15
N MET A 314 -22.66 -28.57 10.05
CA MET A 314 -21.20 -28.70 9.85
C MET A 314 -20.54 -27.37 9.46
N ASP A 315 -21.30 -26.33 9.12
CA ASP A 315 -20.76 -25.07 8.66
C ASP A 315 -20.21 -24.20 9.80
N HIS A 316 -19.38 -23.24 9.39
CA HIS A 316 -18.70 -22.33 10.31
C HIS A 316 -19.74 -21.66 11.26
N PRO A 317 -19.49 -21.62 12.58
CA PRO A 317 -20.43 -21.07 13.56
C PRO A 317 -20.96 -19.67 13.21
N PHE A 318 -20.15 -18.85 12.53
CA PHE A 318 -20.55 -17.54 12.01
C PHE A 318 -21.76 -17.62 11.04
N LEU A 319 -21.73 -18.53 10.06
CA LEU A 319 -22.84 -18.69 9.10
C LEU A 319 -24.12 -19.15 9.78
N ARG A 320 -23.99 -20.02 10.80
CA ARG A 320 -25.12 -20.51 11.60
C ARG A 320 -25.75 -19.41 12.47
N ALA A 321 -24.97 -18.47 12.98
CA ALA A 321 -25.46 -17.39 13.83
C ALA A 321 -26.31 -16.35 13.08
N HIS A 322 -26.10 -16.18 11.77
CA HIS A 322 -26.80 -15.20 10.94
C HIS A 322 -28.03 -15.75 10.21
N GLN A 323 -28.34 -17.05 10.34
CA GLN A 323 -29.62 -17.61 9.92
C GLN A 323 -30.71 -17.31 10.97
N GLY A 324 -31.14 -16.05 11.06
CA GLY A 324 -32.42 -15.71 11.70
C GLY A 324 -33.61 -16.18 10.85
N PRO A 325 -34.80 -16.37 11.43
CA PRO A 325 -35.95 -16.95 10.74
C PRO A 325 -36.34 -16.11 9.52
N SER A 326 -36.32 -16.73 8.35
CA SER A 326 -36.73 -16.13 7.08
C SER A 326 -38.23 -15.86 7.09
N SER A 327 -38.62 -14.58 7.03
CA SER A 327 -39.97 -14.20 6.59
C SER A 327 -39.85 -13.18 5.45
N SER A 328 -40.07 -13.71 4.25
CA SER A 328 -40.81 -13.08 3.14
C SER A 328 -40.33 -11.73 2.60
N LEU A 329 -39.79 -11.79 1.38
CA LEU A 329 -39.84 -10.72 0.41
C LEU A 329 -41.32 -10.31 0.17
N GLN A 330 -41.74 -9.20 0.75
CA GLN A 330 -42.93 -8.46 0.33
C GLN A 330 -42.66 -6.97 0.51
N GLY A 331 -42.65 -6.25 -0.60
CA GLY A 331 -42.41 -4.81 -0.60
C GLY A 331 -43.60 -4.04 -0.04
N THR A 332 -43.33 -3.05 0.80
CA THR A 332 -44.13 -1.82 0.92
C THR A 332 -43.24 -0.67 1.35
N SER A 333 -43.39 0.44 0.62
CA SER A 333 -42.91 1.79 0.90
C SER A 333 -43.23 2.29 2.31
N ASN A 334 -42.39 3.24 2.76
CA ASN A 334 -42.58 4.14 3.90
C ASN A 334 -42.51 3.50 5.29
N GLN A 335 -41.30 3.47 5.86
CA GLN A 335 -41.07 3.93 7.23
C GLN A 335 -39.57 4.15 7.46
N ASP A 336 -39.15 5.36 7.11
CA ASP A 336 -37.94 5.96 7.65
C ASP A 336 -38.32 6.58 8.99
N SER A 337 -38.06 5.87 10.10
CA SER A 337 -37.84 6.47 11.42
C SER A 337 -37.45 5.40 12.43
N SER A 338 -36.23 5.53 12.96
CA SER A 338 -35.66 4.79 14.11
C SER A 338 -34.95 3.47 13.80
N LEU A 339 -33.87 3.56 13.02
CA LEU A 339 -32.77 2.61 13.06
C LEU A 339 -32.08 2.70 14.45
N ARG A 340 -32.30 1.73 15.33
CA ARG A 340 -31.36 1.47 16.43
C ARG A 340 -30.19 0.66 15.85
N ARG A 341 -28.97 1.14 16.07
CA ARG A 341 -27.74 0.53 15.55
C ARG A 341 -27.48 -0.82 16.26
N PRO A 342 -27.28 -1.93 15.53
CA PRO A 342 -26.95 -3.23 16.12
C PRO A 342 -25.73 -3.20 17.05
N ASP A 343 -24.74 -2.36 16.72
CA ASP A 343 -23.47 -2.24 17.46
C ASP A 343 -23.65 -1.71 18.90
N GLU A 344 -24.70 -0.95 19.17
CA GLU A 344 -24.97 -0.39 20.51
C GLU A 344 -25.51 -1.45 21.48
N ASP A 345 -26.26 -2.44 20.97
CA ASP A 345 -26.78 -3.56 21.78
C ASP A 345 -25.68 -4.61 22.09
N ASP A 346 -24.74 -4.81 21.18
CA ASP A 346 -23.61 -5.74 21.38
C ASP A 346 -22.65 -5.26 22.47
N MET A 347 -22.31 -3.96 22.47
CA MET A 347 -21.49 -3.37 23.54
C MET A 347 -22.21 -3.46 24.90
N ALA A 348 -23.53 -3.20 24.93
CA ALA A 348 -24.33 -3.33 26.15
C ALA A 348 -24.41 -4.79 26.65
N TYR A 349 -24.40 -5.76 25.75
CA TYR A 349 -24.35 -7.19 26.08
C TYR A 349 -23.03 -7.57 26.77
N PHE A 350 -21.88 -7.16 26.23
CA PHE A 350 -20.57 -7.45 26.83
C PHE A 350 -20.36 -6.72 28.16
N GLU A 351 -20.80 -5.46 28.27
CA GLU A 351 -20.77 -4.65 29.50
C GLU A 351 -21.56 -5.33 30.63
N ARG A 352 -22.79 -5.80 30.33
CA ARG A 352 -23.67 -6.47 31.30
C ARG A 352 -23.04 -7.77 31.81
N ARG A 353 -22.46 -8.57 30.91
CA ARG A 353 -21.79 -9.83 31.25
C ARG A 353 -20.49 -9.61 32.05
N TYR A 354 -19.78 -8.52 31.80
CA TYR A 354 -18.61 -8.13 32.59
C TYR A 354 -19.00 -7.73 34.02
N GLN A 355 -20.04 -6.91 34.16
CA GLN A 355 -20.56 -6.48 35.47
C GLN A 355 -21.10 -7.65 36.30
N GLU A 356 -21.77 -8.62 35.67
CA GLU A 356 -22.21 -9.86 36.35
C GLU A 356 -21.03 -10.67 36.87
N ARG A 357 -19.96 -10.80 36.07
CA ARG A 357 -18.73 -11.51 36.49
C ARG A 357 -18.09 -10.86 37.71
N LEU A 358 -17.99 -9.53 37.72
CA LEU A 358 -17.49 -8.77 38.88
C LEU A 358 -18.39 -8.93 40.11
N LYS A 359 -19.71 -8.97 39.95
CA LYS A 359 -20.65 -9.22 41.06
C LYS A 359 -20.49 -10.63 41.63
N MET A 360 -20.35 -11.65 40.78
CA MET A 360 -20.12 -13.03 41.20
C MET A 360 -18.78 -13.18 41.93
N GLU A 361 -17.71 -12.53 41.44
CA GLU A 361 -16.39 -12.57 42.08
C GLU A 361 -16.40 -11.87 43.44
N LYS A 362 -17.09 -10.72 43.57
CA LYS A 362 -17.29 -10.04 44.86
C LYS A 362 -18.11 -10.90 45.83
N ALA A 363 -19.16 -11.58 45.36
CA ALA A 363 -19.96 -12.48 46.17
C ALA A 363 -19.16 -13.71 46.64
N ALA A 364 -18.28 -14.26 45.78
CA ALA A 364 -17.38 -15.34 46.13
C ALA A 364 -16.35 -14.91 47.19
N LYS A 365 -15.72 -13.73 47.01
CA LYS A 365 -14.78 -13.15 47.98
C LYS A 365 -15.45 -12.89 49.35
N LYS A 366 -16.71 -12.46 49.37
CA LYS A 366 -17.48 -12.24 50.60
C LYS A 366 -17.86 -13.56 51.30
N LYS A 367 -18.10 -14.63 50.54
CA LYS A 367 -18.32 -15.99 51.08
C LYS A 367 -17.05 -16.60 51.67
N THR A 368 -15.88 -16.37 51.07
CA THR A 368 -14.60 -16.84 51.63
C THR A 368 -14.17 -16.08 52.88
N ALA A 369 -14.56 -14.82 53.04
CA ALA A 369 -14.26 -14.03 54.25
C ALA A 369 -15.15 -14.38 55.46
N GLY A 370 -16.31 -15.01 55.25
CA GLY A 370 -17.24 -15.41 56.31
C GLY A 370 -16.97 -16.79 56.92
N ALA A 371 -15.99 -17.55 56.43
CA ALA A 371 -15.69 -18.90 56.87
C ALA A 371 -14.26 -18.99 57.44
N LEU A 372 -14.04 -18.46 58.64
CA LEU A 372 -12.87 -18.76 59.48
C LEU A 372 -13.34 -19.54 60.72
N PRO A 373 -12.95 -20.81 60.90
CA PRO A 373 -13.38 -21.61 62.05
C PRO A 373 -12.58 -21.29 63.32
N SER A 374 -13.30 -21.23 64.44
CA SER A 374 -12.82 -21.07 65.81
C SER A 374 -11.86 -22.19 66.24
N LYS A 375 -10.67 -21.85 66.73
CA LYS A 375 -9.69 -22.79 67.32
C LYS A 375 -10.25 -23.46 68.58
N MET A 376 -10.47 -24.77 68.54
CA MET A 376 -10.55 -25.63 69.74
C MET A 376 -9.15 -26.15 70.10
N LYS A 377 -8.81 -26.03 71.38
CA LYS A 377 -7.63 -26.58 72.06
C LYS A 377 -7.80 -28.09 72.32
N GLN A 378 -6.75 -28.87 72.06
CA GLN A 378 -6.35 -30.14 72.72
C GLN A 378 -4.82 -30.21 72.47
N LYS A 379 -3.90 -30.06 73.42
CA LYS A 379 -3.57 -30.79 74.65
C LYS A 379 -3.24 -32.29 74.44
N ASP A 380 -1.99 -32.59 74.85
CA ASP A 380 -1.38 -33.88 75.20
C ASP A 380 -0.92 -34.77 74.02
N GLU A 381 0.18 -35.53 74.01
CA GLU A 381 1.38 -35.72 74.85
C GLU A 381 2.22 -36.81 74.13
N LYS A 382 3.52 -36.95 74.47
CA LYS A 382 4.56 -37.92 74.01
C LYS A 382 5.30 -37.61 72.69
N LYS A 383 6.50 -37.04 72.79
CA LYS A 383 7.73 -37.70 73.26
C LYS A 383 8.71 -36.66 73.78
#